data_AF-A0A850NDH0-F1
#
_entry.id   AF-A0A850NDH0-F1
#
_cell.length_a   1.000
_cell.length_b   1.000
_cell.length_c   1.000
_cell.angle_alpha   90.00
_cell.angle_beta   90.00
_cell.angle_gamma   90.00
#
_symmetry.space_group_name_H-M   'P 1'
#
loop_
_entity.id
_entity.type
_entity.pdbx_description
1 polymer ?
#
loop_
_entity_poly.entity_id
_entity_poly.type
_entity_poly.pdbx_seq_one_letter_code
_entity_poly.pdbx_strand_id
1 'polypeptide(L)'
;MRPNSTYRFLWKVVGEDEQILYNCGKRTQAVFAISGLLFLLLSLMGILSYRYVFNGIFKIPTISWLLALIWTIIIFNIYKLNLSTLSANKPKYSAGYVISLFIRIVFMVLIGITLIKPLEAFIFNNSLSKGLSEVITKKIENNSRKSNMYFDVEIASVNEELSQLSRQTNEGRISIGNEKFNFLNEKKQMLLEEKGRTLSETHNLFNPSNLFFIGLLVFNKENPWIWFFTLSFLVIFLLPLFLKFSVSPRGKYVQDRIALQKQMILEEYGKFKLLYPEVFGNFSKSQVVWEENYEDSPFNTQRKPNNIQLGKESDFLNQIHGL
;
A
#
# COMPACT_ATOMS: atom_id res chain seq x y z
N MET A 1 -37.90 8.00 -20.94
CA MET A 1 -37.61 7.00 -19.89
C MET A 1 -36.32 6.28 -20.26
N ARG A 2 -35.26 6.39 -19.44
CA ARG A 2 -33.99 5.69 -19.72
C ARG A 2 -34.17 4.20 -19.39
N PRO A 3 -33.90 3.27 -20.32
CA PRO A 3 -34.04 1.83 -20.08
C PRO A 3 -33.12 1.38 -18.92
N ASN A 4 -33.69 0.61 -17.99
CA ASN A 4 -32.97 0.06 -16.84
C ASN A 4 -32.03 -1.06 -17.29
N SER A 5 -30.77 -0.74 -17.56
CA SER A 5 -29.72 -1.75 -17.68
C SER A 5 -29.37 -2.29 -16.28
N THR A 6 -29.38 -3.61 -16.13
CA THR A 6 -29.03 -4.34 -14.89
C THR A 6 -27.62 -4.00 -14.38
N TYR A 7 -26.72 -3.56 -15.26
CA TYR A 7 -25.31 -3.31 -14.95
C TYR A 7 -24.99 -1.87 -14.53
N ARG A 8 -25.98 -0.97 -14.56
CA ARG A 8 -25.78 0.46 -14.32
C ARG A 8 -25.09 0.76 -12.99
N PHE A 9 -25.46 0.05 -11.93
CA PHE A 9 -24.81 0.18 -10.61
C PHE A 9 -23.33 -0.22 -10.67
N LEU A 10 -22.99 -1.34 -11.32
CA LEU A 10 -21.61 -1.82 -11.41
C LEU A 10 -20.72 -0.87 -12.22
N TRP A 11 -21.24 -0.26 -13.27
CA TRP A 11 -20.53 0.76 -14.05
C TRP A 11 -20.22 2.02 -13.21
N LYS A 12 -21.16 2.46 -12.37
CA LYS A 12 -20.94 3.57 -11.43
C LYS A 12 -19.87 3.23 -10.38
N VAL A 13 -19.90 2.01 -9.84
CA VAL A 13 -18.92 1.53 -8.86
C VAL A 13 -17.50 1.66 -9.42
N VAL A 14 -17.26 1.15 -10.63
CA VAL A 14 -15.94 1.24 -11.28
C VAL A 14 -15.60 2.65 -11.79
N GLY A 15 -16.61 3.54 -11.88
CA GLY A 15 -16.45 4.96 -12.23
C GLY A 15 -16.42 5.24 -13.73
N GLU A 16 -17.08 4.40 -14.52
CA GLU A 16 -17.17 4.57 -15.96
C GLU A 16 -18.55 5.14 -16.35
N ASP A 17 -18.62 5.81 -17.50
CA ASP A 17 -19.81 6.52 -17.94
C ASP A 17 -20.91 5.54 -18.40
N GLU A 18 -22.00 5.50 -17.64
CA GLU A 18 -23.15 4.65 -17.93
C GLU A 18 -23.86 4.97 -19.25
N GLN A 19 -23.86 6.22 -19.68
CA GLN A 19 -24.58 6.67 -20.88
C GLN A 19 -23.82 6.22 -22.12
N ILE A 20 -22.49 6.35 -22.09
CA ILE A 20 -21.63 5.83 -23.15
C ILE A 20 -21.73 4.30 -23.20
N LEU A 21 -21.60 3.62 -22.05
CA LEU A 21 -21.63 2.17 -21.99
C LEU A 21 -22.98 1.58 -22.46
N TYR A 22 -24.09 2.25 -22.17
CA TYR A 22 -25.41 1.82 -22.63
C TYR A 22 -25.50 1.70 -24.16
N ASN A 23 -24.81 2.59 -24.89
CA ASN A 23 -24.81 2.61 -26.35
C ASN A 23 -23.74 1.70 -26.99
N CYS A 24 -22.96 1.00 -26.17
CA CYS A 24 -21.88 0.10 -26.61
C CYS A 24 -22.35 -1.34 -26.83
N GLY A 25 -21.53 -2.15 -27.50
CA GLY A 25 -21.82 -3.57 -27.68
C GLY A 25 -21.86 -4.34 -26.35
N LYS A 26 -22.65 -5.43 -26.31
CA LYS A 26 -22.86 -6.27 -25.12
C LYS A 26 -21.54 -6.78 -24.50
N ARG A 27 -20.53 -7.08 -25.33
CA ARG A 27 -19.20 -7.51 -24.85
C ARG A 27 -18.54 -6.42 -23.99
N THR A 28 -18.51 -5.17 -24.46
CA THR A 28 -17.91 -4.05 -23.72
C THR A 28 -18.68 -3.77 -22.43
N GLN A 29 -20.02 -3.78 -22.51
CA GLN A 29 -20.88 -3.66 -21.33
C GLN A 29 -20.58 -4.71 -20.26
N ALA A 30 -20.44 -5.98 -20.66
CA ALA A 30 -20.12 -7.08 -19.75
C ALA A 30 -18.72 -6.94 -19.15
N VAL A 31 -17.71 -6.56 -19.94
CA VAL A 31 -16.34 -6.33 -19.44
C VAL A 31 -16.32 -5.32 -18.30
N PHE A 32 -16.97 -4.15 -18.47
CA PHE A 32 -17.02 -3.14 -17.43
C PHE A 32 -17.93 -3.53 -16.25
N ALA A 33 -18.98 -4.32 -16.49
CA ALA A 33 -19.82 -4.86 -15.42
C ALA A 33 -19.05 -5.86 -14.53
N ILE A 34 -18.28 -6.77 -15.14
CA ILE A 34 -17.42 -7.73 -14.43
C ILE A 34 -16.34 -6.98 -13.64
N SER A 35 -15.69 -5.98 -14.23
CA SER A 35 -14.73 -5.13 -13.51
C SER A 35 -15.37 -4.44 -12.29
N GLY A 36 -16.60 -3.92 -12.42
CA GLY A 36 -17.35 -3.33 -11.31
C GLY A 36 -17.72 -4.34 -10.22
N LEU A 37 -18.11 -5.57 -10.60
CA LEU A 37 -18.39 -6.65 -9.66
C LEU A 37 -17.14 -7.06 -8.88
N LEU A 38 -16.01 -7.25 -9.57
CA LEU A 38 -14.72 -7.57 -8.95
C LEU A 38 -14.29 -6.46 -7.97
N PHE A 39 -14.40 -5.19 -8.39
CA PHE A 39 -14.09 -4.05 -7.52
C PHE A 39 -14.92 -4.07 -6.24
N LEU A 40 -16.23 -4.33 -6.35
CA LEU A 40 -17.13 -4.39 -5.20
C LEU A 40 -16.78 -5.55 -4.26
N LEU A 41 -16.54 -6.74 -4.79
CA LEU A 41 -16.17 -7.92 -4.00
C LEU A 41 -14.83 -7.71 -3.28
N LEU A 42 -13.82 -7.18 -3.98
CA LEU A 42 -12.53 -6.85 -3.39
C LEU A 42 -12.66 -5.79 -2.29
N SER A 43 -13.53 -4.78 -2.48
CA SER A 43 -13.77 -3.76 -1.47
C SER A 43 -14.44 -4.32 -0.22
N LEU A 44 -15.42 -5.22 -0.37
CA LEU A 44 -16.05 -5.89 0.77
C LEU A 44 -15.06 -6.79 1.52
N MET A 45 -14.27 -7.57 0.79
CA MET A 45 -13.19 -8.38 1.37
C MET A 45 -12.17 -7.50 2.11
N GLY A 46 -11.81 -6.35 1.53
CA GLY A 46 -10.93 -5.37 2.15
C GLY A 46 -11.43 -4.88 3.50
N ILE A 47 -12.72 -4.53 3.60
CA ILE A 47 -13.32 -4.10 4.87
C ILE A 47 -13.20 -5.21 5.92
N LEU A 48 -13.53 -6.46 5.57
CA LEU A 48 -13.46 -7.59 6.49
C LEU A 48 -12.01 -7.89 6.92
N SER A 49 -11.06 -7.85 6.00
CA SER A 49 -9.65 -8.14 6.26
C SER A 49 -8.99 -7.05 7.10
N TYR A 50 -9.20 -5.78 6.77
CA TYR A 50 -8.64 -4.67 7.56
C TYR A 50 -9.27 -4.60 8.95
N ARG A 51 -10.57 -4.91 9.07
CA ARG A 51 -11.22 -5.03 10.39
C ARG A 51 -10.53 -6.08 11.24
N TYR A 52 -10.22 -7.25 10.68
CA TYR A 52 -9.50 -8.31 11.41
C TYR A 52 -8.14 -7.84 11.91
N VAL A 53 -7.35 -7.21 11.04
CA VAL A 53 -6.03 -6.66 11.40
C VAL A 53 -6.14 -5.57 12.46
N PHE A 54 -7.03 -4.59 12.28
CA PHE A 54 -7.23 -3.52 13.27
C PHE A 54 -7.75 -4.03 14.60
N ASN A 55 -8.62 -5.04 14.60
CA ASN A 55 -9.05 -5.68 15.84
C ASN A 55 -7.91 -6.43 16.52
N GLY A 56 -7.01 -7.05 15.76
CA GLY A 56 -5.78 -7.67 16.28
C GLY A 56 -4.82 -6.68 16.93
N ILE A 57 -4.71 -5.46 16.36
CA ILE A 57 -3.81 -4.40 16.84
C ILE A 57 -4.40 -3.66 18.04
N PHE A 58 -5.60 -3.12 17.90
CA PHE A 58 -6.18 -2.18 18.86
C PHE A 58 -7.02 -2.88 19.93
N LYS A 59 -7.45 -4.14 19.70
CA LYS A 59 -8.35 -4.89 20.60
C LYS A 59 -9.67 -4.18 20.94
N ILE A 60 -10.09 -3.21 20.11
CA ILE A 60 -11.35 -2.47 20.26
C ILE A 60 -12.23 -2.73 19.03
N PRO A 61 -13.25 -3.61 19.13
CA PRO A 61 -14.04 -4.04 17.97
C PRO A 61 -14.77 -2.90 17.26
N THR A 62 -15.29 -1.93 18.01
CA THR A 62 -16.09 -0.81 17.46
C THR A 62 -15.24 0.13 16.61
N ILE A 63 -14.07 0.55 17.12
CA ILE A 63 -13.14 1.43 16.39
C ILE A 63 -12.57 0.70 15.16
N SER A 64 -12.36 -0.61 15.25
CA SER A 64 -11.81 -1.41 14.16
C SER A 64 -12.69 -1.40 12.91
N TRP A 65 -14.02 -1.38 13.05
CA TRP A 65 -14.94 -1.26 11.92
C TRP A 65 -14.83 0.10 11.21
N LEU A 66 -14.83 1.18 11.99
CA LEU A 66 -14.74 2.54 11.44
C LEU A 66 -13.42 2.74 10.70
N LEU A 67 -12.30 2.31 11.31
CA LEU A 67 -10.99 2.43 10.71
C LEU A 67 -10.85 1.57 9.46
N ALA A 68 -11.38 0.34 9.48
CA ALA A 68 -11.39 -0.55 8.31
C ALA A 68 -12.17 0.04 7.14
N LEU A 69 -13.33 0.63 7.41
CA LEU A 69 -14.16 1.26 6.40
C LEU A 69 -13.44 2.46 5.77
N ILE A 70 -12.93 3.39 6.59
CA ILE A 70 -12.20 4.57 6.09
C ILE A 70 -10.97 4.15 5.29
N TRP A 71 -10.16 3.23 5.83
CA TRP A 71 -8.94 2.76 5.17
C TRP A 71 -9.24 2.08 3.84
N THR A 72 -10.25 1.22 3.80
CA THR A 72 -10.64 0.54 2.55
C THR A 72 -11.13 1.55 1.51
N ILE A 73 -11.94 2.54 1.89
CA ILE A 73 -12.40 3.59 0.98
C ILE A 73 -11.21 4.34 0.38
N ILE A 74 -10.20 4.71 1.18
CA ILE A 74 -8.99 5.40 0.71
C ILE A 74 -8.23 4.54 -0.32
N ILE A 75 -7.94 3.27 0.03
CA ILE A 75 -7.20 2.35 -0.84
C ILE A 75 -7.94 2.12 -2.17
N PHE A 76 -9.24 1.87 -2.12
CA PHE A 76 -10.04 1.63 -3.33
C PHE A 76 -10.28 2.89 -4.17
N ASN A 77 -10.30 4.07 -3.56
CA ASN A 77 -10.30 5.34 -4.31
C ASN A 77 -9.00 5.53 -5.08
N ILE A 78 -7.84 5.25 -4.45
CA ILE A 78 -6.54 5.32 -5.13
C ILE A 78 -6.49 4.26 -6.26
N TYR A 79 -6.95 3.04 -6.01
CA TYR A 79 -7.03 1.99 -7.03
C TYR A 79 -7.91 2.41 -8.21
N LYS A 80 -9.10 2.96 -7.93
CA LYS A 80 -10.04 3.47 -8.94
C LYS A 80 -9.43 4.60 -9.78
N LEU A 81 -8.73 5.54 -9.15
CA LEU A 81 -8.04 6.62 -9.85
C LEU A 81 -6.97 6.06 -10.80
N ASN A 82 -6.18 5.09 -10.35
CA ASN A 82 -5.18 4.43 -11.19
C ASN A 82 -5.83 3.69 -12.37
N LEU A 83 -6.94 2.98 -12.15
CA LEU A 83 -7.67 2.29 -13.22
C LEU A 83 -8.29 3.27 -14.22
N SER A 84 -8.85 4.39 -13.77
CA SER A 84 -9.49 5.40 -14.64
C SER A 84 -8.48 6.14 -15.52
N THR A 85 -7.35 6.53 -14.93
CA THR A 85 -6.30 7.33 -15.58
C THR A 85 -5.40 6.51 -16.50
N LEU A 86 -5.39 5.18 -16.36
CA LEU A 86 -4.68 4.32 -17.29
C LEU A 86 -5.49 4.22 -18.59
N SER A 87 -5.13 5.08 -19.56
CA SER A 87 -5.70 5.07 -20.91
C SER A 87 -4.78 4.29 -21.83
N ALA A 88 -5.35 3.33 -22.56
CA ALA A 88 -4.66 2.59 -23.62
C ALA A 88 -4.40 3.45 -24.87
N ASN A 89 -4.94 4.67 -24.93
CA ASN A 89 -5.06 5.43 -26.17
C ASN A 89 -4.16 6.65 -26.13
N LYS A 90 -2.91 6.48 -26.56
CA LYS A 90 -2.05 7.60 -26.97
C LYS A 90 -1.45 7.32 -28.35
N PRO A 91 -1.37 8.33 -29.23
CA PRO A 91 -0.91 8.17 -30.61
C PRO A 91 0.61 7.93 -30.74
N LYS A 92 1.40 8.20 -29.70
CA LYS A 92 2.86 7.99 -29.71
C LYS A 92 3.36 7.43 -28.38
N TYR A 93 4.10 6.32 -28.43
CA TYR A 93 4.81 5.74 -27.28
C TYR A 93 6.13 6.49 -27.08
N SER A 94 6.13 7.54 -26.25
CA SER A 94 7.38 8.19 -25.83
C SER A 94 8.03 7.41 -24.69
N ALA A 95 9.36 7.54 -24.53
CA ALA A 95 10.08 6.93 -23.40
C ALA A 95 9.46 7.33 -22.04
N GLY A 96 9.07 8.61 -21.89
CA GLY A 96 8.38 9.09 -20.69
C GLY A 96 7.04 8.42 -20.42
N TYR A 97 6.29 8.03 -21.47
CA TYR A 97 5.05 7.27 -21.31
C TYR A 97 5.32 5.86 -20.78
N VAL A 98 6.33 5.16 -21.31
CA VAL A 98 6.69 3.80 -20.87
C VAL A 98 7.11 3.79 -19.40
N ILE A 99 7.96 4.74 -19.01
CA ILE A 99 8.40 4.91 -17.62
C ILE A 99 7.21 5.21 -16.70
N SER A 100 6.33 6.12 -17.11
CA SER A 100 5.13 6.46 -16.33
C SER A 100 4.19 5.25 -16.15
N LEU A 101 4.00 4.46 -17.21
CA LEU A 101 3.18 3.25 -17.18
C LEU A 101 3.79 2.18 -16.27
N PHE A 102 5.12 1.98 -16.33
CA PHE A 102 5.83 1.06 -15.46
C PHE A 102 5.65 1.43 -13.97
N ILE A 103 5.89 2.70 -13.62
CA ILE A 103 5.74 3.19 -12.24
C ILE A 103 4.30 2.95 -11.73
N ARG A 104 3.29 3.19 -12.57
CA ARG A 104 1.89 2.94 -12.21
C ARG A 104 1.57 1.47 -11.98
N ILE A 105 2.11 0.57 -12.81
CA ILE A 105 1.91 -0.87 -12.63
C ILE A 105 2.55 -1.33 -11.31
N VAL A 106 3.79 -0.89 -11.02
CA VAL A 106 4.45 -1.18 -9.75
C VAL A 106 3.60 -0.68 -8.58
N PHE A 107 3.07 0.55 -8.67
CA PHE A 107 2.21 1.11 -7.65
C PHE A 107 0.90 0.32 -7.46
N MET A 108 0.26 -0.13 -8.54
CA MET A 108 -0.91 -1.02 -8.46
C MET A 108 -0.58 -2.36 -7.79
N VAL A 109 0.58 -2.94 -8.09
CA VAL A 109 1.03 -4.18 -7.43
C VAL A 109 1.24 -3.97 -5.93
N LEU A 110 1.85 -2.85 -5.52
CA LEU A 110 2.01 -2.49 -4.10
C LEU A 110 0.67 -2.34 -3.38
N ILE A 111 -0.31 -1.69 -4.02
CA ILE A 111 -1.68 -1.61 -3.47
C ILE A 111 -2.29 -3.00 -3.34
N GLY A 112 -2.13 -3.84 -4.37
CA GLY A 112 -2.59 -5.23 -4.35
C GLY A 112 -2.02 -6.00 -3.17
N ILE A 113 -0.70 -5.97 -2.97
CA ILE A 113 -0.03 -6.63 -1.84
C ILE A 113 -0.56 -6.08 -0.49
N THR A 114 -0.75 -4.76 -0.40
CA THR A 114 -1.29 -4.09 0.80
C THR A 114 -2.71 -4.56 1.16
N LEU A 115 -3.52 -4.98 0.18
CA LEU A 115 -4.83 -5.57 0.39
C LEU A 115 -4.73 -7.08 0.72
N ILE A 116 -3.85 -7.79 0.02
CA ILE A 116 -3.74 -9.25 0.08
C ILE A 116 -3.19 -9.73 1.43
N LYS A 117 -2.21 -9.04 2.04
CA LYS A 117 -1.64 -9.49 3.32
C LYS A 117 -2.62 -9.48 4.50
N PRO A 118 -3.42 -8.43 4.70
CA PRO A 118 -4.56 -8.48 5.64
C PRO A 118 -5.56 -9.58 5.31
N LEU A 119 -5.82 -9.84 4.03
CA LEU A 119 -6.77 -10.85 3.60
C LEU A 119 -6.28 -12.27 3.90
N GLU A 120 -5.00 -12.55 3.67
CA GLU A 120 -4.33 -13.80 4.09
C GLU A 120 -4.47 -14.01 5.59
N ALA A 121 -4.18 -12.98 6.38
CA ALA A 121 -4.31 -13.01 7.84
C ALA A 121 -5.75 -13.36 8.27
N PHE A 122 -6.74 -12.78 7.60
CA PHE A 122 -8.15 -13.02 7.88
C PHE A 122 -8.60 -14.44 7.52
N ILE A 123 -8.24 -14.92 6.32
CA ILE A 123 -8.64 -16.24 5.83
C ILE A 123 -7.96 -17.37 6.61
N PHE A 124 -6.68 -17.20 6.95
CA PHE A 124 -5.90 -18.22 7.65
C PHE A 124 -5.86 -18.03 9.16
N ASN A 125 -6.78 -17.27 9.75
CA ASN A 125 -6.81 -16.99 11.19
C ASN A 125 -6.78 -18.25 12.08
N ASN A 126 -7.46 -19.32 11.67
CA ASN A 126 -7.54 -20.59 12.41
C ASN A 126 -6.26 -21.43 12.28
N SER A 127 -5.63 -21.39 11.11
CA SER A 127 -4.31 -22.02 10.89
C SER A 127 -3.22 -21.23 11.62
N LEU A 128 -3.34 -19.91 11.62
CA LEU A 128 -2.48 -18.98 12.33
C LEU A 128 -2.53 -19.24 13.84
N SER A 129 -3.71 -19.34 14.44
CA SER A 129 -3.82 -19.55 15.89
C SER A 129 -3.23 -20.88 16.36
N LYS A 130 -3.39 -21.96 15.58
CA LYS A 130 -2.80 -23.28 15.85
C LYS A 130 -1.29 -23.30 15.64
N GLY A 131 -0.80 -22.73 14.54
CA GLY A 131 0.65 -22.66 14.28
C GLY A 131 1.38 -21.72 15.24
N LEU A 132 0.71 -20.65 15.67
CA LEU A 132 1.28 -19.66 16.58
C LEU A 132 1.55 -20.23 17.96
N SER A 133 0.63 -21.03 18.53
CA SER A 133 0.87 -21.66 19.83
C SER A 133 2.06 -22.63 19.77
N GLU A 134 2.14 -23.46 18.73
CA GLU A 134 3.23 -24.42 18.57
C GLU A 134 4.59 -23.72 18.44
N VAL A 135 4.68 -22.67 17.62
CA VAL A 135 5.94 -21.95 17.43
C VAL A 135 6.33 -21.18 18.69
N ILE A 136 5.37 -20.59 19.41
CA ILE A 136 5.65 -19.93 20.68
C ILE A 136 6.16 -20.93 21.71
N THR A 137 5.50 -22.08 21.86
CA THR A 137 5.95 -23.14 22.76
C THR A 137 7.36 -23.58 22.41
N LYS A 138 7.66 -23.86 21.13
CA LYS A 138 9.02 -24.21 20.68
C LYS A 138 10.05 -23.12 20.95
N LYS A 139 9.67 -21.85 20.80
CA LYS A 139 10.60 -20.72 21.00
C LYS A 139 10.86 -20.46 22.47
N ILE A 140 9.83 -20.55 23.31
CA ILE A 140 9.95 -20.55 24.77
C ILE A 140 10.84 -21.71 25.20
N GLU A 141 10.56 -22.93 24.74
CA GLU A 141 11.33 -24.12 25.11
C GLU A 141 12.80 -23.99 24.70
N ASN A 142 13.08 -23.56 23.47
CA ASN A 142 14.47 -23.41 23.01
C ASN A 142 15.22 -22.30 23.77
N ASN A 143 14.56 -21.18 24.08
CA ASN A 143 15.16 -20.12 24.90
C ASN A 143 15.36 -20.58 26.34
N SER A 144 14.35 -21.19 26.96
CA SER A 144 14.44 -21.76 28.30
C SER A 144 15.55 -22.82 28.40
N ARG A 145 15.71 -23.67 27.38
CA ARG A 145 16.80 -24.65 27.32
C ARG A 145 18.17 -23.98 27.25
N LYS A 146 18.35 -22.95 26.42
CA LYS A 146 19.60 -22.19 26.34
C LYS A 146 19.93 -21.48 27.65
N SER A 147 18.94 -20.83 28.27
CA SER A 147 19.11 -20.19 29.58
C SER A 147 19.43 -21.22 30.66
N ASN A 148 18.71 -22.35 30.70
CA ASN A 148 19.00 -23.44 31.64
C ASN A 148 20.42 -23.95 31.48
N MET A 149 20.86 -24.28 30.25
CA MET A 149 22.24 -24.72 30.00
C MET A 149 23.28 -23.70 30.46
N TYR A 150 23.08 -22.42 30.16
CA TYR A 150 23.99 -21.34 30.57
C TYR A 150 24.12 -21.27 32.10
N PHE A 151 22.99 -21.20 32.81
CA PHE A 151 22.99 -21.08 34.28
C PHE A 151 23.42 -22.38 34.96
N ASP A 152 23.09 -23.55 34.42
CA ASP A 152 23.49 -24.84 34.99
C ASP A 152 25.01 -25.04 34.94
N VAL A 153 25.66 -24.59 33.85
CA VAL A 153 27.13 -24.61 33.72
C VAL A 153 27.78 -23.68 34.75
N GLU A 154 27.27 -22.45 34.90
CA GLU A 154 27.82 -21.49 35.87
C GLU A 154 27.57 -21.91 37.33
N ILE A 155 26.41 -22.52 37.62
CA ILE A 155 26.13 -23.07 38.95
C ILE A 155 27.01 -24.30 39.24
N ALA A 156 27.26 -25.15 38.24
CA ALA A 156 28.14 -26.30 38.38
C ALA A 156 29.58 -25.87 38.67
N SER A 157 30.10 -24.86 37.96
CA SER A 157 31.46 -24.34 38.21
C SER A 157 31.60 -23.76 39.62
N VAL A 158 30.61 -22.99 40.09
CA VAL A 158 30.60 -22.45 41.46
C VAL A 158 30.49 -23.55 42.52
N ASN A 159 29.69 -24.60 42.28
CA ASN A 159 29.61 -25.76 43.17
C ASN A 159 30.93 -26.54 43.22
N GLU A 160 31.60 -26.69 42.07
CA GLU A 160 32.91 -27.33 42.01
C GLU A 160 33.94 -26.52 42.80
N GLU A 161 33.98 -25.20 42.62
CA GLU A 161 34.87 -24.30 43.38
C GLU A 161 34.60 -24.39 44.89
N LEU A 162 33.33 -24.37 45.31
CA LEU A 162 32.91 -24.58 46.70
C LEU A 162 33.38 -25.94 47.24
N SER A 163 33.30 -27.00 46.44
CA SER A 163 33.72 -28.35 46.85
C SER A 163 35.24 -28.46 47.00
N GLN A 164 36.00 -27.84 46.09
CA GLN A 164 37.47 -27.79 46.14
C GLN A 164 37.93 -26.97 47.35
N LEU A 165 37.33 -25.80 47.57
CA LEU A 165 37.59 -24.96 48.74
C LEU A 165 37.27 -25.69 50.05
N SER A 166 36.12 -26.36 50.12
CA SER A 166 35.72 -27.15 51.30
C SER A 166 36.73 -28.26 51.61
N ARG A 167 37.21 -28.97 50.58
CA ARG A 167 38.24 -30.02 50.73
C ARG A 167 39.56 -29.44 51.23
N GLN A 168 40.04 -28.34 50.62
CA GLN A 168 41.30 -27.70 51.01
C GLN A 168 41.28 -27.15 52.44
N THR A 169 40.14 -26.61 52.89
CA THR A 169 39.93 -26.16 54.27
C THR A 169 39.90 -27.34 55.25
N ASN A 170 39.16 -28.41 54.94
CA ASN A 170 39.08 -29.60 55.79
C ASN A 170 40.41 -30.37 55.90
N GLU A 171 41.24 -30.34 54.86
CA GLU A 171 42.59 -30.91 54.85
C GLU A 171 43.62 -30.02 55.58
N GLY A 172 43.21 -28.86 56.11
CA GLY A 172 44.08 -27.91 56.82
C GLY A 172 45.13 -27.23 55.94
N ARG A 173 44.99 -27.31 54.61
CA ARG A 173 45.96 -26.78 53.65
C ARG A 173 45.85 -25.27 53.45
N ILE A 174 44.71 -24.67 53.80
CA ILE A 174 44.45 -23.23 53.69
C ILE A 174 43.56 -22.80 54.87
N SER A 175 43.87 -21.65 55.50
CA SER A 175 42.98 -20.98 56.46
C SER A 175 42.25 -19.86 55.72
N ILE A 176 41.06 -20.17 55.20
CA ILE A 176 40.23 -19.21 54.46
C ILE A 176 39.12 -18.75 55.41
N GLY A 177 39.01 -17.43 55.61
CA GLY A 177 37.91 -16.85 56.38
C GLY A 177 36.55 -17.15 55.73
N ASN A 178 35.50 -17.22 56.55
CA ASN A 178 34.13 -17.50 56.12
C ASN A 178 33.64 -16.58 54.97
N GLU A 179 34.27 -15.42 54.78
CA GLU A 179 33.96 -14.43 53.75
C GLU A 179 33.97 -14.99 52.32
N LYS A 180 34.99 -15.76 51.92
CA LYS A 180 35.04 -16.32 50.54
C LYS A 180 33.97 -17.39 50.31
N PHE A 181 33.66 -18.15 51.35
CA PHE A 181 32.60 -19.17 51.32
C PHE A 181 31.21 -18.53 51.23
N ASN A 182 31.01 -17.46 52.01
CA ASN A 182 29.79 -16.65 51.97
C ASN A 182 29.61 -16.00 50.60
N PHE A 183 30.67 -15.41 50.03
CA PHE A 183 30.63 -14.81 48.70
C PHE A 183 30.22 -15.80 47.61
N LEU A 184 30.79 -17.02 47.60
CA LEU A 184 30.44 -18.03 46.60
C LEU A 184 29.01 -18.56 46.79
N ASN A 185 28.55 -18.69 48.04
CA ASN A 185 27.15 -19.04 48.31
C ASN A 185 26.19 -17.94 47.89
N GLU A 186 26.51 -16.66 48.13
CA GLU A 186 25.75 -15.52 47.65
C GLU A 186 25.72 -15.47 46.12
N LYS A 187 26.87 -15.67 45.45
CA LYS A 187 26.95 -15.79 43.98
C LYS A 187 26.03 -16.90 43.45
N LYS A 188 26.04 -18.08 44.09
CA LYS A 188 25.15 -19.20 43.73
C LYS A 188 23.68 -18.83 43.88
N GLN A 189 23.31 -18.17 44.99
CA GLN A 189 21.92 -17.73 45.20
C GLN A 189 21.50 -16.70 44.15
N MET A 190 22.36 -15.72 43.85
CA MET A 190 22.10 -14.74 42.79
C MET A 190 21.88 -15.41 41.42
N LEU A 191 22.70 -16.40 41.06
CA LEU A 191 22.54 -17.14 39.80
C LEU A 191 21.23 -17.94 39.74
N LEU A 192 20.79 -18.52 40.86
CA LEU A 192 19.51 -19.23 40.94
C LEU A 192 18.32 -18.28 40.82
N GLU A 193 18.39 -17.12 41.47
CA GLU A 193 17.37 -16.08 41.37
C GLU A 193 17.30 -15.49 39.96
N GLU A 194 18.45 -15.20 39.34
CA GLU A 194 18.54 -14.68 37.99
C GLU A 194 18.03 -15.70 36.97
N LYS A 195 18.36 -16.99 37.12
CA LYS A 195 17.80 -18.07 36.32
C LYS A 195 16.26 -18.07 36.38
N GLY A 196 15.69 -17.98 37.58
CA GLY A 196 14.24 -17.92 37.78
C GLY A 196 13.62 -16.68 37.12
N ARG A 197 14.26 -15.51 37.27
CA ARG A 197 13.83 -14.25 36.67
C ARG A 197 13.85 -14.31 35.15
N THR A 198 14.96 -14.73 34.54
CA THR A 198 15.12 -14.81 33.08
C THR A 198 14.14 -15.80 32.45
N LEU A 199 13.85 -16.93 33.11
CA LEU A 199 12.83 -17.87 32.64
C LEU A 199 11.43 -17.24 32.68
N SER A 200 11.09 -16.56 33.78
CA SER A 200 9.81 -15.85 33.93
C SER A 200 9.66 -14.72 32.90
N GLU A 201 10.71 -13.92 32.69
CA GLU A 201 10.77 -12.89 31.65
C GLU A 201 10.61 -13.47 30.25
N THR A 202 11.27 -14.60 29.96
CA THR A 202 11.13 -15.30 28.68
C THR A 202 9.68 -15.70 28.41
N HIS A 203 8.96 -16.19 29.43
CA HIS A 203 7.53 -16.49 29.32
C HIS A 203 6.69 -15.23 29.10
N ASN A 204 6.99 -14.13 29.80
CA ASN A 204 6.26 -12.87 29.71
C ASN A 204 6.49 -12.12 28.40
N LEU A 205 7.64 -12.28 27.73
CA LEU A 205 7.93 -11.66 26.44
C LEU A 205 7.00 -12.14 25.32
N PHE A 206 6.38 -13.32 25.48
CA PHE A 206 5.38 -13.86 24.56
C PHE A 206 3.94 -13.51 25.00
N ASN A 207 3.72 -12.27 25.44
CA ASN A 207 2.40 -11.72 25.81
C ASN A 207 1.49 -11.51 24.57
N PRO A 208 0.17 -11.80 24.60
CA PRO A 208 -0.70 -11.85 23.42
C PRO A 208 -0.83 -10.56 22.59
N SER A 209 -0.40 -9.40 23.09
CA SER A 209 -0.45 -8.12 22.36
C SER A 209 0.57 -8.02 21.21
N ASN A 210 1.81 -8.50 21.40
CA ASN A 210 2.85 -8.47 20.35
C ASN A 210 2.80 -9.71 19.43
N LEU A 211 2.00 -10.71 19.81
CA LEU A 211 1.88 -11.99 19.11
C LEU A 211 1.32 -11.88 17.71
N PHE A 212 0.45 -10.90 17.43
CA PHE A 212 -0.29 -10.85 16.17
C PHE A 212 0.66 -10.72 14.97
N PHE A 213 1.56 -9.74 14.98
CA PHE A 213 2.53 -9.53 13.89
C PHE A 213 3.61 -10.61 13.84
N ILE A 214 4.10 -11.05 15.00
CA ILE A 214 5.07 -12.16 15.09
C ILE A 214 4.46 -13.42 14.47
N GLY A 215 3.18 -13.69 14.77
CA GLY A 215 2.47 -14.82 14.21
C GLY A 215 2.31 -14.73 12.71
N LEU A 216 1.98 -13.56 12.15
CA LEU A 216 1.87 -13.39 10.71
C LEU A 216 3.21 -13.62 9.99
N LEU A 217 4.32 -13.13 10.55
CA LEU A 217 5.67 -13.33 10.00
C LEU A 217 6.09 -14.80 10.05
N VAL A 218 5.90 -15.43 11.20
CA VAL A 218 6.21 -16.85 11.41
C VAL A 218 5.37 -17.73 10.50
N PHE A 219 4.06 -17.46 10.39
CA PHE A 219 3.15 -18.26 9.58
C PHE A 219 3.55 -18.26 8.11
N ASN A 220 3.95 -17.12 7.56
CA ASN A 220 4.44 -17.03 6.18
C ASN A 220 5.77 -17.80 6.00
N LYS A 221 6.68 -17.75 6.97
CA LYS A 221 7.94 -18.49 6.94
C LYS A 221 7.73 -20.01 6.95
N GLU A 222 6.83 -20.50 7.80
CA GLU A 222 6.54 -21.94 7.92
C GLU A 222 5.70 -22.47 6.74
N ASN A 223 4.96 -21.60 6.05
CA ASN A 223 4.05 -21.96 4.97
C ASN A 223 4.36 -21.20 3.67
N PRO A 224 5.43 -21.56 2.93
CA PRO A 224 5.82 -20.88 1.70
C PRO A 224 4.75 -20.97 0.60
N TRP A 225 3.83 -21.94 0.66
CA TRP A 225 2.72 -22.08 -0.28
C TRP A 225 1.76 -20.87 -0.25
N ILE A 226 1.75 -20.07 0.81
CA ILE A 226 0.97 -18.83 0.90
C ILE A 226 1.38 -17.85 -0.20
N TRP A 227 2.61 -17.90 -0.70
CA TRP A 227 3.02 -17.07 -1.84
C TRP A 227 2.27 -17.40 -3.13
N PHE A 228 1.87 -18.65 -3.35
CA PHE A 228 0.98 -19.00 -4.46
C PHE A 228 -0.41 -18.38 -4.28
N PHE A 229 -0.91 -18.36 -3.04
CA PHE A 229 -2.15 -17.66 -2.71
C PHE A 229 -2.02 -16.16 -2.96
N THR A 230 -0.91 -15.53 -2.54
CA THR A 230 -0.62 -14.11 -2.82
C THR A 230 -0.63 -13.84 -4.31
N LEU A 231 0.07 -14.66 -5.10
CA LEU A 231 0.19 -14.49 -6.55
C LEU A 231 -1.17 -14.65 -7.24
N SER A 232 -1.95 -15.67 -6.86
CA SER A 232 -3.29 -15.90 -7.41
C SER A 232 -4.23 -14.72 -7.11
N PHE A 233 -4.23 -14.22 -5.88
CA PHE A 233 -5.05 -13.06 -5.52
C PHE A 233 -4.55 -11.78 -6.18
N LEU A 234 -3.25 -11.64 -6.42
CA LEU A 234 -2.71 -10.50 -7.17
C LEU A 234 -3.19 -10.51 -8.62
N VAL A 235 -3.27 -11.67 -9.27
CA VAL A 235 -3.86 -11.80 -10.61
C VAL A 235 -5.33 -11.40 -10.60
N ILE A 236 -6.11 -11.86 -9.61
CA ILE A 236 -7.53 -11.48 -9.46
C ILE A 236 -7.66 -9.96 -9.21
N PHE A 237 -6.80 -9.39 -8.37
CA PHE A 237 -6.79 -7.97 -8.06
C PHE A 237 -6.51 -7.11 -9.30
N LEU A 238 -5.56 -7.54 -10.15
CA LEU A 238 -5.21 -6.86 -11.40
C LEU A 238 -6.15 -7.20 -12.56
N LEU A 239 -7.07 -8.17 -12.42
CA LEU A 239 -7.97 -8.58 -13.49
C LEU A 239 -8.80 -7.43 -14.10
N PRO A 240 -9.39 -6.49 -13.33
CA PRO A 240 -10.09 -5.33 -13.89
C PRO A 240 -9.21 -4.47 -14.82
N LEU A 241 -7.90 -4.43 -14.57
CA LEU A 241 -6.93 -3.75 -15.42
C LEU A 241 -6.83 -4.43 -16.78
N PHE A 242 -6.60 -5.74 -16.79
CA PHE A 242 -6.51 -6.54 -18.02
C PHE A 242 -7.81 -6.49 -18.82
N LEU A 243 -8.95 -6.56 -18.13
CA LEU A 243 -10.28 -6.41 -18.74
C LEU A 243 -10.44 -5.06 -19.44
N LYS A 244 -9.98 -3.97 -18.83
CA LYS A 244 -10.01 -2.64 -19.44
C LYS A 244 -9.11 -2.55 -20.69
N PHE A 245 -7.91 -3.13 -20.64
CA PHE A 245 -7.01 -3.19 -21.80
C PHE A 245 -7.52 -4.09 -22.93
N SER A 246 -8.39 -5.05 -22.64
CA SER A 246 -9.05 -5.86 -23.67
C SER A 246 -10.07 -5.08 -24.51
N VAL A 247 -10.50 -3.89 -24.09
CA VAL A 247 -11.43 -3.06 -24.86
C VAL A 247 -10.67 -2.37 -26.00
N SER A 248 -11.18 -2.52 -27.23
CA SER A 248 -10.53 -1.97 -28.42
C SER A 248 -10.32 -0.44 -28.31
N PRO A 249 -9.08 0.06 -28.52
CA PRO A 249 -8.76 1.48 -28.68
C PRO A 249 -9.61 2.23 -29.70
N ARG A 250 -10.04 1.53 -30.76
CA ARG A 250 -10.88 2.09 -31.83
C ARG A 250 -12.35 1.73 -31.67
N GLY A 251 -12.72 1.13 -30.53
CA GLY A 251 -14.10 0.76 -30.23
C GLY A 251 -14.97 1.98 -29.93
N LYS A 252 -16.29 1.80 -30.14
CA LYS A 252 -17.31 2.84 -29.91
C LYS A 252 -17.20 3.51 -28.55
N TYR A 253 -17.05 2.72 -27.48
CA TYR A 253 -16.89 3.24 -26.12
C TYR A 253 -15.76 4.28 -26.00
N VAL A 254 -14.59 3.97 -26.58
CA VAL A 254 -13.44 4.87 -26.49
C VAL A 254 -13.66 6.13 -27.31
N GLN A 255 -14.19 5.99 -28.53
CA GLN A 255 -14.45 7.12 -29.42
C GLN A 255 -15.47 8.08 -28.81
N ASP A 256 -16.59 7.55 -28.32
CA ASP A 256 -17.66 8.32 -27.68
C ASP A 256 -17.13 9.03 -26.41
N ARG A 257 -16.30 8.34 -25.60
CA ARG A 257 -15.65 8.92 -24.42
C ARG A 257 -14.72 10.08 -24.78
N ILE A 258 -13.88 9.92 -25.80
CA ILE A 258 -12.94 10.98 -26.24
C ILE A 258 -13.71 12.16 -26.83
N ALA A 259 -14.75 11.89 -27.63
CA ALA A 259 -15.60 12.92 -28.21
C ALA A 259 -16.30 13.74 -27.12
N LEU A 260 -16.89 13.07 -26.13
CA LEU A 260 -17.53 13.71 -24.98
C LEU A 260 -16.54 14.56 -24.17
N GLN A 261 -15.34 14.02 -23.88
CA GLN A 261 -14.29 14.76 -23.19
C GLN A 261 -13.85 16.01 -23.97
N LYS A 262 -13.67 15.87 -25.29
CA LYS A 262 -13.30 16.99 -26.16
C LYS A 262 -14.37 18.07 -26.15
N GLN A 263 -15.64 17.68 -26.21
CA GLN A 263 -16.77 18.60 -26.16
C GLN A 263 -16.81 19.35 -24.82
N MET A 264 -16.71 18.65 -23.68
CA MET A 264 -16.68 19.28 -22.36
C MET A 264 -15.54 20.29 -22.23
N ILE A 265 -14.34 19.95 -22.72
CA ILE A 265 -13.18 20.85 -22.69
C ILE A 265 -13.43 22.11 -23.53
N LEU A 266 -13.99 21.96 -24.73
CA LEU A 266 -14.29 23.08 -25.62
C LEU A 266 -15.39 23.99 -25.06
N GLU A 267 -16.43 23.41 -24.47
CA GLU A 267 -17.52 24.15 -23.83
C GLU A 267 -17.02 24.96 -22.63
N GLU A 268 -16.28 24.35 -21.71
CA GLU A 268 -15.72 25.03 -20.54
C GLU A 268 -14.67 26.07 -20.93
N TYR A 269 -13.84 25.80 -21.93
CA TYR A 269 -12.91 26.79 -22.45
C TYR A 269 -13.62 27.96 -23.15
N GLY A 270 -14.73 27.70 -23.85
CA GLY A 270 -15.59 28.75 -24.40
C GLY A 270 -16.15 29.66 -23.31
N LYS A 271 -16.67 29.08 -22.22
CA LYS A 271 -17.13 29.84 -21.04
C LYS A 271 -16.00 30.66 -20.43
N PHE A 272 -14.82 30.08 -20.27
CA PHE A 272 -13.64 30.78 -19.78
C PHE A 272 -13.31 32.00 -20.65
N LYS A 273 -13.31 31.87 -21.98
CA LYS A 273 -13.03 32.99 -22.89
C LYS A 273 -14.02 34.13 -22.81
N LEU A 274 -15.28 33.85 -22.45
CA LEU A 274 -16.30 34.88 -22.23
C LEU A 274 -16.15 35.55 -20.86
N LEU A 275 -15.97 34.75 -19.81
CA LEU A 275 -15.91 35.22 -18.43
C LEU A 275 -14.60 35.95 -18.10
N TYR A 276 -13.48 35.57 -18.73
CA TYR A 276 -12.16 36.12 -18.40
C TYR A 276 -12.08 37.64 -18.70
N PRO A 277 -12.41 38.14 -19.91
CA PRO A 277 -12.47 39.57 -20.17
C PRO A 277 -13.45 40.34 -19.28
N GLU A 278 -14.61 39.74 -18.97
CA GLU A 278 -15.65 40.37 -18.14
C GLU A 278 -15.14 40.60 -16.71
N VAL A 279 -14.56 39.56 -16.09
CA VAL A 279 -14.03 39.66 -14.72
C VAL A 279 -12.86 40.64 -14.68
N PHE A 280 -11.88 40.51 -15.57
CA PHE A 280 -10.69 41.36 -15.51
C PHE A 280 -10.93 42.80 -16.00
N GLY A 281 -11.88 43.02 -16.92
CA GLY A 281 -12.31 44.36 -17.33
C GLY A 281 -13.05 45.12 -16.22
N ASN A 282 -13.66 44.42 -15.27
CA ASN A 282 -14.22 45.07 -14.07
C ASN A 282 -13.13 45.51 -13.08
N PHE A 283 -11.98 44.82 -13.05
CA PHE A 283 -10.85 45.15 -12.18
C PHE A 283 -9.89 46.18 -12.78
N SER A 284 -9.65 46.11 -14.08
CA SER A 284 -8.79 47.03 -14.83
C SER A 284 -9.65 47.77 -15.84
N LYS A 285 -9.61 49.10 -15.88
CA LYS A 285 -10.32 49.93 -16.90
C LYS A 285 -9.86 49.66 -18.34
N SER A 286 -9.05 48.64 -18.58
CA SER A 286 -8.52 48.23 -19.87
C SER A 286 -9.26 47.00 -20.39
N GLN A 287 -9.55 46.97 -21.69
CA GLN A 287 -10.10 45.78 -22.35
C GLN A 287 -9.04 44.66 -22.36
N VAL A 288 -9.25 43.63 -21.55
CA VAL A 288 -8.37 42.45 -21.50
C VAL A 288 -8.90 41.40 -22.47
N VAL A 289 -8.14 41.08 -23.52
CA VAL A 289 -8.47 40.00 -24.46
C VAL A 289 -7.53 38.82 -24.21
N TRP A 290 -8.08 37.60 -24.20
CA TRP A 290 -7.28 36.39 -24.08
C TRP A 290 -6.61 36.05 -25.41
N GLU A 291 -5.28 36.05 -25.44
CA GLU A 291 -4.50 35.73 -26.63
C GLU A 291 -4.23 34.22 -26.74
N GLU A 292 -4.54 33.64 -27.89
CA GLU A 292 -4.33 32.22 -28.17
C GLU A 292 -3.04 32.02 -28.98
N ASN A 293 -2.07 31.32 -28.42
CA ASN A 293 -0.79 31.01 -29.08
C ASN A 293 -0.83 29.73 -29.93
N TYR A 294 -1.92 28.97 -29.86
CA TYR A 294 -2.09 27.67 -30.52
C TYR A 294 -3.34 27.67 -31.38
N GLU A 295 -3.27 27.01 -32.53
CA GLU A 295 -4.39 26.85 -33.46
C GLU A 295 -5.49 25.95 -32.86
N ASP A 296 -5.09 24.99 -32.04
CA ASP A 296 -5.98 24.02 -31.40
C ASP A 296 -6.21 24.30 -29.91
N SER A 297 -6.17 25.58 -29.51
CA SER A 297 -6.47 25.99 -28.13
C SER A 297 -7.84 25.43 -27.70
N PRO A 298 -7.96 24.78 -26.52
CA PRO A 298 -7.00 24.72 -25.40
C PRO A 298 -6.07 23.49 -25.40
N PHE A 299 -6.10 22.63 -26.41
CA PHE A 299 -5.31 21.38 -26.44
C PHE A 299 -3.81 21.63 -26.65
N ASN A 300 -3.46 22.76 -27.27
CA ASN A 300 -2.10 23.29 -27.40
C ASN A 300 -1.10 22.29 -28.01
N THR A 301 -1.53 21.54 -29.03
CA THR A 301 -0.66 20.61 -29.76
C THR A 301 -0.08 21.24 -31.02
N GLN A 302 -0.70 22.30 -31.56
CA GLN A 302 -0.31 22.97 -32.80
C GLN A 302 -0.09 24.45 -32.54
N ARG A 303 1.18 24.85 -32.38
CA ARG A 303 1.55 26.24 -32.14
C ARG A 303 1.30 27.06 -33.41
N LYS A 304 0.68 28.24 -33.27
CA LYS A 304 0.50 29.17 -34.40
C LYS A 304 1.87 29.50 -35.00
N PRO A 305 2.00 29.52 -36.35
CA PRO A 305 3.25 29.87 -36.99
C PRO A 305 3.65 31.30 -36.60
N ASN A 306 4.92 31.48 -36.22
CA ASN A 306 5.43 32.79 -35.85
C ASN A 306 5.71 33.58 -37.13
N ASN A 307 4.73 34.34 -37.60
CA ASN A 307 4.84 35.17 -38.81
C ASN A 307 5.47 36.55 -38.53
N ILE A 308 6.04 36.77 -37.34
CA ILE A 308 6.75 38.02 -37.04
C ILE A 308 7.97 38.10 -37.97
N GLN A 309 7.94 39.03 -38.92
CA GLN A 309 9.13 39.42 -39.67
C GLN A 309 10.08 40.12 -38.71
N LEU A 310 11.19 39.47 -38.38
CA LEU A 310 12.27 40.11 -37.63
C LEU A 310 12.86 41.21 -38.53
N GLY A 311 12.90 42.44 -38.01
CA GLY A 311 13.58 43.55 -38.69
C GLY A 311 15.06 43.20 -38.91
N LYS A 312 15.67 43.83 -39.93
CA LYS A 312 17.11 43.71 -40.14
C LYS A 312 17.84 44.51 -39.05
N GLU A 313 19.12 44.24 -38.86
CA GLU A 313 19.98 44.97 -37.92
C GLU A 313 19.93 46.49 -38.18
N SER A 314 19.78 46.92 -39.43
CA SER A 314 19.56 48.32 -39.82
C SER A 314 18.29 48.92 -39.23
N ASP A 315 17.21 48.15 -39.15
CA ASP A 315 15.92 48.62 -38.62
C ASP A 315 16.01 48.82 -37.11
N PHE A 316 16.77 47.95 -36.42
CA PHE A 316 17.07 48.09 -35.00
C PHE A 316 17.97 49.30 -34.72
N LEU A 317 19.02 49.50 -35.52
CA LEU A 317 19.91 50.66 -35.39
C LEU A 317 19.18 51.98 -35.68
N ASN A 318 18.29 52.02 -36.68
CA ASN A 318 17.46 53.20 -36.96
C ASN A 318 16.49 53.50 -35.81
N GLN A 319 15.95 52.47 -35.13
CA GLN A 319 15.08 52.65 -33.96
C GLN A 319 15.85 53.24 -32.76
N ILE A 320 17.11 52.87 -32.55
CA ILE A 320 17.94 53.39 -31.44
C ILE A 320 18.50 54.78 -31.74
N HIS A 321 18.95 55.01 -32.98
CA HIS A 321 19.68 56.21 -33.36
C HIS A 321 18.81 57.25 -34.07
N GLY A 322 17.55 56.95 -34.40
CA GLY A 322 16.59 57.89 -35.00
C GLY A 322 16.98 58.35 -36.41
N LEU A 323 17.67 57.50 -37.17
CA LEU A 323 18.11 57.77 -38.55
C LEU A 323 17.08 57.30 -39.59
#